data_AF-Q0FHA8-F1
#
_entry.id   AF-Q0FHA8-F1
#
_cell.length_a   1.000
_cell.length_b   1.000
_cell.length_c   1.000
_cell.angle_alpha   90.00
_cell.angle_beta   90.00
_cell.angle_gamma   90.00
#
_symmetry.space_group_name_H-M   'P 1'
#
loop_
_entity.id
_entity.type
_entity.pdbx_description
1 polymer ?
#
loop_
_entity_poly.entity_id
_entity_poly.type
_entity_poly.pdbx_seq_one_letter_code
_entity_poly.pdbx_strand_id
1 'polypeptide(L)' 'MDEPELKIIDVFICKLRKKLSEATGDENYIETVWGRGYVLRDPEPRSDEPPAMAASA' A
#
# COMPACT_ATOMS: atom_id res chain seq x y z
N MET A 1 7.51 11.82 -26.67
CA MET A 1 7.82 11.50 -25.26
C MET A 1 6.49 11.36 -24.60
N ASP A 2 5.94 10.17 -24.83
CA ASP A 2 4.53 9.84 -24.70
C ASP A 2 4.18 9.83 -23.22
N GLU A 3 3.43 10.85 -22.84
CA GLU A 3 2.86 11.03 -21.52
C GLU A 3 2.18 9.72 -21.13
N PRO A 4 2.57 9.07 -20.02
CA PRO A 4 2.04 7.77 -19.68
C PRO A 4 0.54 7.91 -19.45
N GLU A 5 -0.26 7.25 -20.31
CA GLU A 5 -1.72 7.25 -20.19
C GLU A 5 -2.11 6.83 -18.77
N LEU A 6 -3.13 7.48 -18.18
CA LEU A 6 -3.63 7.17 -16.83
C LEU A 6 -3.84 5.66 -16.59
N LYS A 7 -4.20 4.90 -17.64
CA LYS A 7 -4.35 3.45 -17.63
C LYS A 7 -3.06 2.69 -17.28
N ILE A 8 -1.89 3.24 -17.62
CA ILE A 8 -0.59 2.65 -17.30
C ILE A 8 -0.36 2.67 -15.79
N ILE A 9 -0.73 3.77 -15.12
CA ILE A 9 -0.60 3.91 -13.66
C ILE A 9 -1.49 2.89 -12.96
N ASP A 10 -2.75 2.76 -13.35
CA ASP A 10 -3.67 1.74 -12.83
C ASP A 10 -3.11 0.33 -12.99
N VAL A 11 -2.56 -0.01 -14.17
CA VAL A 11 -1.95 -1.33 -14.43
C VAL A 11 -0.73 -1.57 -13.54
N PHE A 12 0.12 -0.57 -13.32
CA PHE A 12 1.25 -0.69 -12.41
C PHE A 12 0.80 -0.83 -10.95
N ILE A 13 -0.22 -0.10 -10.51
CA ILE A 13 -0.78 -0.23 -9.17
C ILE A 13 -1.41 -1.60 -8.95
N CYS A 14 -2.14 -2.13 -9.93
CA CYS A 14 -2.67 -3.51 -9.89
C CYS A 14 -1.55 -4.54 -9.73
N LYS A 15 -0.44 -4.39 -10.48
CA LYS A 15 0.73 -5.27 -10.36
C LYS A 15 1.43 -5.13 -9.01
N LEU A 16 1.59 -3.91 -8.52
CA LEU A 16 2.27 -3.63 -7.25
C LEU A 16 1.47 -4.17 -6.07
N ARG A 17 0.16 -3.93 -6.03
CA ARG A 17 -0.74 -4.51 -5.02
C ARG A 17 -0.63 -6.02 -4.97
N LYS A 18 -0.68 -6.68 -6.14
CA LYS A 18 -0.54 -8.14 -6.21
C LYS A 18 0.78 -8.62 -5.60
N LYS A 19 1.90 -7.99 -5.95
CA LYS A 19 3.22 -8.33 -5.40
C LYS A 19 3.31 -8.10 -3.89
N LEU A 20 2.70 -7.02 -3.38
CA LEU A 20 2.67 -6.73 -1.95
C LEU A 20 1.81 -7.76 -1.21
N SER A 21 0.61 -8.05 -1.68
CA SER A 21 -0.24 -9.08 -1.07
C SER A 21 0.45 -10.46 -1.04
N GLU A 22 1.20 -10.83 -2.09
CA GLU A 22 1.99 -12.07 -2.13
C GLU A 22 3.16 -12.08 -1.13
N ALA A 23 3.79 -10.93 -0.88
CA ALA A 23 4.96 -10.83 0.00
C ALA A 23 4.60 -10.66 1.49
N THR A 24 3.48 -10.00 1.79
CA THR A 24 3.08 -9.63 3.16
C THR A 24 1.80 -10.30 3.64
N GLY A 25 1.21 -11.22 2.87
CA GLY A 25 0.09 -12.04 3.32
C GLY A 25 -1.25 -11.29 3.33
N ASP A 26 -1.62 -10.77 2.16
CA ASP A 26 -2.91 -10.09 1.89
C ASP A 26 -3.11 -8.74 2.60
N GLU A 27 -2.02 -8.13 3.05
CA GLU A 27 -2.05 -6.79 3.62
C GLU A 27 -2.16 -5.70 2.53
N ASN A 28 -3.03 -4.72 2.77
CA ASN A 28 -3.31 -3.65 1.83
C ASN A 28 -2.48 -2.40 2.14
N TYR A 29 -1.33 -2.29 1.48
CA TYR A 29 -0.41 -1.14 1.64
C TYR A 29 -0.75 0.07 0.77
N ILE A 30 -1.55 -0.10 -0.28
CA ILE A 30 -1.81 0.97 -1.25
C ILE A 30 -3.29 1.33 -1.18
N GLU A 31 -3.59 2.55 -0.75
CA GLU A 31 -4.94 3.11 -0.70
C GLU A 31 -5.22 3.93 -1.97
N THR A 32 -6.40 3.74 -2.58
CA THR A 32 -6.84 4.56 -3.71
C THR A 32 -7.68 5.72 -3.20
N VAL A 33 -7.24 6.95 -3.46
CA VAL A 33 -8.03 8.16 -3.21
C VAL A 33 -8.54 8.70 -4.54
N TRP A 34 -9.84 8.53 -4.77
CA TRP A 34 -10.51 8.97 -6.00
C TRP A 34 -10.29 10.47 -6.25
N GLY A 35 -9.84 10.81 -7.46
CA GLY A 35 -9.53 12.20 -7.84
C GLY A 35 -8.22 12.77 -7.28
N ARG A 36 -7.45 12.01 -6.48
CA ARG A 36 -6.17 12.44 -5.89
C ARG A 36 -5.00 11.52 -6.19
N GLY A 37 -5.24 10.23 -6.43
CA GLY A 37 -4.22 9.24 -6.79
C GLY A 37 -4.09 8.11 -5.77
N TYR A 38 -2.87 7.66 -5.53
CA TYR A 38 -2.56 6.51 -4.67
C TYR A 38 -1.68 6.95 -3.51
N VAL A 39 -1.94 6.38 -2.34
CA VAL A 39 -1.14 6.63 -1.14
C VAL A 39 -0.61 5.30 -0.64
N LEU A 40 0.70 5.25 -0.35
CA LEU A 40 1.32 4.13 0.35
C LEU A 40 1.13 4.35 1.85
N ARG A 41 0.51 3.40 2.53
CA ARG A 41 0.36 3.35 3.98
C ARG A 41 0.85 2.01 4.47
N ASP A 42 1.47 1.99 5.64
CA ASP A 42 1.66 0.74 6.35
C ASP A 42 0.29 0.23 6.83
N PRO A 43 -0.02 -1.08 6.71
CA PRO A 43 -1.19 -1.66 7.31
C PRO A 43 -1.10 -1.40 8.81
N GLU A 44 -2.20 -0.99 9.42
CA GLU A 44 -2.23 -0.90 10.87
C GLU A 44 -1.86 -2.28 11.43
N PRO A 45 -0.91 -2.35 12.38
CA PRO A 45 -0.59 -3.61 13.02
C PRO A 45 -1.91 -4.14 13.56
N ARG A 46 -2.33 -5.33 13.11
CA ARG A 46 -3.53 -5.98 13.65
C ARG A 46 -3.41 -5.92 15.15
N SER A 47 -4.41 -5.37 15.83
CA SER A 47 -4.44 -5.14 17.28
C SER A 47 -4.31 -6.42 18.14
N ASP A 48 -3.96 -7.55 17.53
CA ASP A 48 -3.57 -8.81 18.16
C ASP A 48 -2.05 -8.94 18.36
N GLU A 49 -1.22 -8.04 17.82
CA GLU A 49 0.18 -7.94 18.23
C GLU A 49 0.29 -6.97 19.41
N PRO A 50 0.76 -7.41 20.60
CA PRO A 50 0.91 -6.51 21.73
C PRO A 50 1.81 -5.35 21.29
N PRO A 51 1.41 -4.09 21.55
CA PRO A 51 2.17 -2.94 21.11
C PRO A 51 3.59 -3.10 21.62
N ALA A 52 4.54 -3.23 20.70
CA ALA A 52 5.95 -3.20 21.04
C ALA A 52 6.17 -1.87 21.75
N MET A 53 6.27 -1.96 23.07
CA MET A 53 6.58 -0.85 23.94
C MET A 53 7.88 -0.24 23.44
N ALA A 54 7.80 0.89 22.74
CA ALA A 54 8.91 1.79 22.60
C ALA A 54 9.18 2.36 23.99
N ALA A 55 10.19 1.78 24.63
CA ALA A 55 10.72 2.18 25.92
C ALA A 55 11.23 3.64 25.88
N SER A 56 10.92 4.33 26.98
CA SER A 56 11.53 5.52 27.59
C SER A 56 12.76 6.18 26.94
N ALA A 57 12.72 7.50 26.82
CA ALA A 57 13.64 8.43 27.50
C ALA A 57 13.06 9.86 27.50
#